data_AF-A0A157SYU9-F1
#
_entry.id   AF-A0A157SYU9-F1
#
_cell.length_a   1.000
_cell.length_b   1.000
_cell.length_c   1.000
_cell.angle_alpha   90.00
_cell.angle_beta   90.00
_cell.angle_gamma   90.00
#
_symmetry.space_group_name_H-M   'P 1'
#
loop_
_entity.id
_entity.type
_entity.pdbx_description
1 polymer ?
#
loop_
_entity_poly.entity_id
_entity_poly.type
_entity_poly.pdbx_seq_one_letter_code
_entity_poly.pdbx_strand_id
1 'polypeptide(L)' 'MMLMYQCLRCGSIFDKRSEVIEHLLSVHGQMNKVTLEYFYIYFKVRRP' A
#
# COMPACT_ATOMS: atom_id res chain seq x y z
N MET A 1 -12.03 -13.70 3.31
CA MET A 1 -11.86 -12.32 2.79
C MET A 1 -10.39 -11.99 2.82
N MET A 2 -9.83 -11.47 1.74
CA MET A 2 -8.42 -11.14 1.63
C MET A 2 -8.24 -9.62 1.73
N LEU A 3 -7.30 -9.17 2.55
CA LEU A 3 -6.97 -7.75 2.71
C LEU A 3 -6.00 -7.34 1.59
N MET A 4 -6.32 -6.26 0.88
CA MET A 4 -5.50 -5.69 -0.18
C MET A 4 -5.13 -4.26 0.19
N TYR A 5 -3.99 -3.80 -0.32
CA TYR A 5 -3.42 -2.50 -0.05
C TYR A 5 -3.14 -1.79 -1.37
N GLN A 6 -3.71 -0.61 -1.59
CA GLN A 6 -3.52 0.16 -2.82
C GLN A 6 -2.74 1.43 -2.56
N CYS A 7 -1.65 1.63 -3.28
CA CYS A 7 -0.91 2.89 -3.30
C CYS A 7 -1.76 4.00 -3.93
N LEU A 8 -1.96 5.10 -3.21
CA LEU A 8 -2.75 6.23 -3.69
C LEU A 8 -2.01 7.11 -4.71
N ARG A 9 -0.69 6.95 -4.86
CA ARG A 9 0.11 7.73 -5.82
C ARG A 9 0.11 7.17 -7.24
N CYS A 10 0.12 5.85 -7.37
CA CYS A 10 0.25 5.17 -8.67
C CYS A 10 -0.82 4.11 -8.94
N GLY A 11 -1.65 3.79 -7.94
CA GLY A 11 -2.72 2.80 -8.06
C GLY A 11 -2.28 1.34 -7.94
N SER A 12 -0.99 1.04 -7.76
CA SER A 12 -0.51 -0.34 -7.55
C SER A 12 -1.16 -1.01 -6.34
N ILE A 13 -1.51 -2.28 -6.48
CA ILE A 13 -2.21 -3.08 -5.46
C ILE A 13 -1.29 -4.20 -4.98
N PHE A 14 -1.29 -4.41 -3.66
CA PHE A 14 -0.45 -5.37 -2.95
C PHE A 14 -1.30 -6.21 -2.00
N ASP A 15 -0.90 -7.46 -1.76
CA ASP A 15 -1.61 -8.36 -0.83
C ASP A 15 -1.06 -8.31 0.60
N LYS A 16 0.06 -7.59 0.81
CA LYS A 16 0.68 -7.33 2.11
C LYS A 16 0.94 -5.84 2.34
N ARG A 17 0.80 -5.44 3.61
CA ARG A 17 1.15 -4.09 4.07
C ARG A 17 2.63 -3.75 3.86
N SER A 18 3.52 -4.72 4.08
CA SER A 18 4.97 -4.51 3.93
C SER A 18 5.37 -4.15 2.50
N GLU A 19 4.70 -4.75 1.52
CA GLU A 19 5.01 -4.54 0.10
C GLU A 19 4.60 -3.14 -0.36
N VAL A 20 3.44 -2.63 0.06
CA VAL A 20 3.05 -1.24 -0.24
C VAL A 20 3.97 -0.23 0.45
N ILE A 21 4.44 -0.52 1.67
CA ILE A 21 5.40 0.32 2.38
C ILE A 21 6.74 0.34 1.63
N GLU A 22 7.30 -0.81 1.28
CA GLU A 22 8.56 -0.90 0.53
C GLU A 22 8.46 -0.18 -0.82
N HIS A 23 7.32 -0.31 -1.50
CA HIS A 23 7.01 0.42 -2.72
C HIS A 23 7.04 1.94 -2.51
N LEU A 24 6.39 2.45 -1.46
CA LEU A 24 6.39 3.89 -1.14
C LEU A 24 7.80 4.42 -0.83
N LEU A 25 8.63 3.63 -0.14
CA LEU A 25 10.01 3.98 0.18
C LEU A 25 10.91 4.00 -1.07
N SER A 26 10.84 2.94 -1.89
CA SER A 26 11.77 2.70 -3.02
C SER A 26 11.38 3.44 -4.30
N VAL A 27 10.10 3.45 -4.66
CA VAL A 27 9.61 4.02 -5.94
C VAL A 27 9.31 5.50 -5.81
N HIS A 28 8.79 5.92 -4.65
CA HIS A 28 8.36 7.30 -4.44
C HIS A 28 9.21 8.08 -3.43
N GLY A 29 10.37 7.53 -3.04
CA GLY A 29 11.38 8.20 -2.22
C GLY A 29 10.87 8.68 -0.86
N GLN A 30 9.87 8.00 -0.28
CA GLN A 30 9.17 8.51 0.88
C GLN A 30 9.95 8.26 2.16
N MET A 31 10.72 9.23 2.66
CA MET A 31 11.68 8.98 3.76
C MET A 31 11.03 8.88 5.16
N ASN A 32 9.80 9.40 5.34
CA ASN A 32 9.16 9.46 6.66
C ASN A 32 8.15 8.32 6.86
N LYS A 33 8.53 7.35 7.71
CA LYS A 33 7.67 6.22 8.09
C LYS A 33 6.36 6.62 8.77
N VAL A 34 6.33 7.79 9.41
CA VAL A 34 5.16 8.29 10.16
C VAL A 34 4.00 8.65 9.24
N THR A 35 4.27 9.10 8.00
CA THR A 35 3.22 9.56 7.10
C THR A 35 2.79 8.51 6.06
N LEU A 36 3.44 7.35 6.00
CA LEU A 36 3.19 6.31 4.98
C LEU A 36 1.74 5.81 4.95
N GLU A 37 1.08 5.75 6.11
CA GLU A 37 -0.31 5.31 6.24
C GLU A 37 -1.29 6.23 5.48
N TYR A 38 -0.91 7.47 5.18
CA TYR A 38 -1.73 8.39 4.38
C TYR A 38 -1.60 8.17 2.87
N PHE A 39 -0.67 7.32 2.42
CA PHE A 39 -0.37 7.13 1.00
C PHE A 39 -0.86 5.79 0.44
N TYR A 40 -1.58 5.02 1.25
CA TYR A 40 -2.28 3.83 0.77
C TYR A 40 -3.65 3.69 1.45
N ILE A 41 -4.55 2.98 0.80
CA ILE A 41 -5.80 2.50 1.41
C ILE A 41 -5.77 0.98 1.47
N TYR A 42 -6.59 0.40 2.36
CA TYR A 42 -6.82 -1.03 2.35
C TYR A 42 -8.30 -1.36 2.17
N PHE A 43 -8.57 -2.46 1.49
CA PHE A 43 -9.93 -2.95 1.25
C PHE A 43 -9.96 -4.47 1.32
N LYS A 44 -11.15 -5.02 1.60
CA LYS A 44 -11.33 -6.46 1.66
C LYS A 44 -11.94 -6.97 0.36
N VAL A 45 -11.26 -7.93 -0.26
CA VAL A 45 -11.75 -8.64 -1.44
C VAL A 45 -12.37 -9.97 -1.00
N ARG A 46 -13.57 -10.25 -1.48
CA ARG A 46 -14.12 -11.61 -1.45
C ARG A 46 -13.55 -12.35 -2.66
N ARG A 47 -12.79 -13.42 -2.40
CA ARG A 47 -12.47 -14.37 -3.47
C ARG A 47 -13.78 -15.08 -3.86
N PRO A 48 -14.02 -15.31 -5.15
CA PRO A 48 -15.18 -16.07 -5.63
C PRO A 48 -15.18 -17.49 -5.05
#